data_AF-A0A088M9M8-F1
#
_entry.id   AF-A0A088M9M8-F1
#
_cell.length_a   1.000
_cell.length_b   1.000
_cell.length_c   1.000
_cell.angle_alpha   90.00
_cell.angle_beta   90.00
_cell.angle_gamma   90.00
#
_symmetry.space_group_name_H-M   'P 1'
#
loop_
_entity.id
_entity.type
_entity.pdbx_description
1 polymer ?
#
loop_
_entity_poly.entity_id
_entity_poly.type
_entity_poly.pdbx_seq_one_letter_code
_entity_poly.pdbx_strand_id
1 'polypeptide(L)'
;MPTSNQSIRHGREKKRRTDRTRASEKCPQKRGVCPRVPTRTPKKPNSAPRKIAKVRLSNRHDIFAYIPGEGHNPQEHPMVLIRGGRVKDLP
;
A
#
# COMPACT_ATOMS: atom_id res chain seq x y z
N MET A 1 18.00 6.15 32.99
CA MET A 1 16.96 5.18 33.40
C MET A 1 15.97 5.89 34.32
N PRO A 2 14.65 5.68 34.18
CA PRO A 2 13.68 6.27 35.11
C PRO A 2 13.73 5.57 36.48
N THR A 3 13.45 6.32 37.55
CA THR A 3 13.38 5.78 38.91
C THR A 3 12.10 4.97 39.13
N SER A 4 12.08 4.12 40.17
CA SER A 4 10.88 3.34 40.53
C SER A 4 9.66 4.25 40.79
N ASN A 5 9.85 5.36 41.51
CA ASN A 5 8.78 6.33 41.77
C ASN A 5 8.28 7.03 40.49
N GLN A 6 9.13 7.25 39.49
CA GLN A 6 8.71 7.78 38.19
C GLN A 6 7.86 6.78 37.42
N SER A 7 8.21 5.48 37.45
CA SER A 7 7.45 4.42 36.78
C SER A 7 6.11 4.13 37.45
N ILE A 8 6.01 4.35 38.77
CA ILE A 8 4.75 4.22 39.54
C ILE A 8 3.83 5.42 39.27
N ARG A 9 4.37 6.65 39.25
CA ARG A 9 3.59 7.88 38.99
C ARG A 9 3.20 8.07 37.52
N HIS A 10 4.06 7.65 36.61
CA HIS A 10 3.85 7.74 35.17
C HIS A 10 4.01 6.34 34.55
N GLY A 11 2.88 5.70 34.27
CA GLY A 11 2.85 4.41 33.59
C GLY A 11 3.56 4.48 32.23
N ARG A 12 4.24 3.39 31.84
CA ARG A 12 4.92 3.33 30.55
C ARG A 12 3.91 3.21 29.41
N GLU A 13 3.98 4.13 28.46
CA GLU A 13 3.16 4.06 27.26
C GLU A 13 3.83 3.25 26.14
N LYS A 14 3.03 2.43 25.45
CA LYS A 14 3.48 1.75 24.23
C LYS A 14 3.51 2.75 23.08
N LYS A 15 4.63 2.78 22.34
CA LYS A 15 4.74 3.59 21.12
C LYS A 15 3.70 3.12 20.09
N ARG A 16 2.80 4.01 19.67
CA ARG A 16 1.80 3.73 18.63
C ARG A 16 2.47 3.70 17.25
N ARG A 17 2.08 2.76 16.39
CA ARG A 17 2.51 2.67 14.99
C ARG A 17 1.29 2.76 14.08
N THR A 18 1.43 3.47 12.96
CA THR A 18 0.40 3.56 11.93
C THR A 18 0.54 2.43 10.92
N ASP A 19 -0.57 1.79 10.57
CA ASP A 19 -0.59 0.84 9.47
C ASP A 19 -0.53 1.56 8.11
N ARG A 20 0.34 1.06 7.23
CA ARG A 20 0.50 1.55 5.87
C ARG A 20 -0.55 0.97 4.92
N THR A 21 -1.19 -0.14 5.28
CA THR A 21 -2.21 -0.83 4.45
C THR A 21 -3.65 -0.53 4.87
N ARG A 22 -3.93 0.72 5.29
CA ARG A 22 -5.24 1.12 5.81
C ARG A 22 -6.39 0.87 4.83
N ALA A 23 -6.16 1.01 3.53
CA ALA A 23 -7.17 0.79 2.49
C ALA A 23 -7.69 -0.66 2.42
N SER A 24 -6.94 -1.63 2.94
CA SER A 24 -7.36 -3.03 2.98
C SER A 24 -8.23 -3.39 4.18
N GLU A 25 -8.45 -2.49 5.16
CA GLU A 25 -9.32 -2.72 6.33
C GLU A 25 -9.07 -4.06 7.05
N LYS A 26 -7.79 -4.45 7.22
CA LYS A 26 -7.38 -5.74 7.80
C LYS A 26 -7.81 -6.99 7.01
N CYS A 27 -8.31 -6.85 5.78
CA CYS A 27 -8.52 -7.96 4.86
C CYS A 27 -7.19 -8.33 4.16
N PRO A 28 -6.89 -9.62 3.94
CA PRO A 28 -5.68 -10.06 3.25
C PRO A 28 -5.67 -9.63 1.77
N GLN A 29 -6.82 -9.68 1.11
CA GLN A 29 -7.02 -9.15 -0.24
C GLN A 29 -8.34 -8.39 -0.34
N LYS A 30 -8.42 -7.45 -1.28
CA LYS A 30 -9.67 -6.78 -1.66
C LYS A 30 -9.84 -6.73 -3.17
N ARG A 31 -11.09 -6.88 -3.62
CA ARG A 31 -11.48 -6.71 -5.02
C ARG A 31 -11.62 -5.23 -5.36
N GLY A 32 -11.23 -4.86 -6.58
CA GLY A 32 -11.43 -3.52 -7.12
C GLY A 32 -11.53 -3.52 -8.64
N VAL A 33 -11.95 -2.37 -9.19
CA VAL A 33 -12.02 -2.11 -10.63
C VAL A 33 -10.89 -1.17 -11.00
N CYS A 34 -10.17 -1.46 -12.09
CA CYS A 34 -9.06 -0.63 -12.56
C CYS A 34 -9.55 0.40 -13.60
N PRO A 35 -9.66 1.70 -13.28
CA PRO A 35 -10.12 2.69 -14.27
C PRO A 35 -9.04 3.01 -15.31
N ARG A 36 -7.75 2.88 -14.96
CA ARG A 36 -6.63 3.14 -15.87
C ARG A 36 -5.34 2.47 -15.43
N VAL A 37 -4.49 2.16 -16.42
CA VAL A 37 -3.21 1.46 -16.23
C VAL A 37 -2.04 2.33 -16.76
N PRO A 38 -1.51 3.27 -15.95
CA PRO A 38 -0.37 4.09 -16.34
C PRO A 38 0.98 3.39 -16.03
N THR A 39 2.07 3.95 -16.57
CA THR A 39 3.43 3.62 -16.14
C THR A 39 4.01 4.73 -15.26
N ARG A 40 4.90 4.40 -14.32
CA ARG A 40 5.64 5.37 -13.50
C ARG A 40 7.13 5.04 -13.44
N THR A 41 7.95 6.07 -13.39
CA THR A 41 9.38 5.94 -13.15
C THR A 41 9.66 5.71 -11.65
N PRO A 42 10.63 4.85 -11.29
CA PRO A 42 11.02 4.59 -9.91
C PRO A 42 11.82 5.76 -9.33
N LYS A 43 12.04 5.73 -8.02
CA LYS A 43 12.98 6.62 -7.34
C LYS A 43 14.42 6.33 -7.81
N LYS A 44 15.23 7.39 -7.94
CA LYS A 44 16.69 7.27 -8.05
C LYS A 44 17.20 6.38 -6.89
N PRO A 45 18.19 5.48 -7.09
CA PRO A 45 19.12 5.37 -8.23
C PRO A 45 18.60 4.54 -9.42
N ASN A 46 17.41 3.94 -9.29
CA ASN A 46 16.90 2.99 -10.27
C ASN A 46 16.32 3.73 -11.49
N SER A 47 16.35 3.08 -12.66
CA SER A 47 15.72 3.54 -13.90
C SER A 47 14.98 2.37 -14.57
N ALA A 48 13.70 2.56 -14.85
CA ALA A 48 12.84 1.65 -15.65
C ALA A 48 11.40 2.21 -15.71
N PRO A 49 10.59 1.88 -16.72
CA PRO A 49 9.14 2.06 -16.63
C PRO A 49 8.55 0.96 -15.72
N ARG A 50 7.86 1.35 -14.65
CA ARG A 50 7.10 0.42 -13.79
C ARG A 50 5.63 0.43 -14.16
N LYS A 51 5.05 -0.76 -14.39
CA LYS A 51 3.63 -0.94 -14.67
C LYS A 51 2.82 -0.78 -13.39
N ILE A 52 1.86 0.13 -13.40
CA ILE A 52 0.97 0.36 -12.27
C ILE A 52 -0.48 0.45 -12.74
N ALA A 53 -1.40 0.24 -11.81
CA ALA A 53 -2.83 0.36 -12.01
C ALA A 53 -3.40 1.35 -11.00
N LYS A 54 -4.22 2.30 -11.45
CA LYS A 54 -5.15 2.98 -10.54
C LYS A 54 -6.30 2.01 -10.29
N VAL A 55 -6.68 1.77 -9.04
CA VAL A 55 -7.75 0.83 -8.71
C VAL A 55 -8.71 1.44 -7.70
N ARG A 56 -10.00 1.36 -8.01
CA ARG A 56 -11.12 1.67 -7.12
C ARG A 56 -11.51 0.40 -6.37
N LEU A 57 -11.22 0.34 -5.09
CA LEU A 57 -11.60 -0.77 -4.23
C LEU A 57 -13.11 -0.78 -3.94
N SER A 58 -13.64 -1.93 -3.53
CA SER A 58 -15.04 -2.08 -3.12
C SER A 58 -15.45 -1.14 -1.97
N ASN A 59 -14.51 -0.74 -1.11
CA ASN A 59 -14.71 0.24 -0.04
C ASN A 59 -14.53 1.70 -0.48
N ARG A 60 -14.61 1.97 -1.80
CA ARG A 60 -14.55 3.31 -2.39
C ARG A 60 -13.22 4.05 -2.18
N HIS A 61 -12.15 3.35 -1.82
CA HIS A 61 -10.81 3.92 -1.83
C HIS A 61 -10.16 3.81 -3.21
N ASP A 62 -9.56 4.92 -3.66
CA ASP A 62 -8.68 4.94 -4.83
C ASP A 62 -7.25 4.67 -4.37
N ILE A 63 -6.63 3.62 -4.90
CA ILE A 63 -5.23 3.30 -4.64
C ILE A 63 -4.44 3.06 -5.91
N PHE A 64 -3.13 3.18 -5.82
CA PHE A 64 -2.21 2.72 -6.85
C PHE A 64 -1.69 1.34 -6.49
N ALA A 65 -1.84 0.39 -7.41
CA ALA A 65 -1.34 -0.97 -7.27
C ALA A 65 -0.23 -1.23 -8.31
N TYR A 66 0.81 -1.94 -7.90
CA TYR A 66 1.84 -2.41 -8.82
C TYR A 66 1.40 -3.71 -9.50
N ILE A 67 1.67 -3.84 -10.79
CA ILE A 67 1.40 -5.08 -11.54
C ILE A 67 2.70 -5.89 -11.63
N PRO A 68 2.79 -7.05 -10.94
CA PRO A 68 3.97 -7.90 -10.98
C PRO A 68 4.10 -8.65 -12.31
N GLY A 69 5.29 -9.18 -12.60
CA GLY A 69 5.59 -9.95 -13.82
C GLY A 69 5.95 -9.08 -15.02
N GLU A 70 6.22 -9.71 -16.16
CA GLU A 70 6.71 -9.07 -17.39
C GLU A 70 5.58 -8.62 -18.33
N GLY A 71 4.57 -9.46 -18.54
CA GLY A 71 3.35 -9.13 -19.28
C GLY A 71 2.27 -8.50 -18.40
N HIS A 72 1.28 -7.86 -19.02
CA HIS A 72 -0.01 -7.52 -18.39
C HIS A 72 -1.08 -7.32 -19.47
N ASN A 73 -2.30 -7.79 -19.21
CA ASN A 73 -3.47 -7.64 -20.09
C ASN A 73 -4.60 -6.71 -19.55
N PRO A 74 -4.47 -5.92 -18.46
CA PRO A 74 -5.61 -5.15 -17.99
C PRO A 74 -5.95 -4.04 -18.98
N GLN A 75 -7.13 -4.18 -19.57
CA GLN A 75 -7.82 -3.17 -20.36
C GLN A 75 -8.41 -2.09 -19.43
N GLU A 76 -9.27 -1.22 -19.93
CA GLU A 76 -10.01 -0.30 -19.06
C GLU A 76 -11.14 -1.03 -18.32
N HIS A 77 -11.31 -0.72 -17.03
CA HIS A 77 -12.35 -1.26 -16.13
C HIS A 77 -12.35 -2.76 -15.79
N PRO A 78 -11.23 -3.53 -15.83
CA PRO A 78 -11.23 -4.92 -15.40
C PRO A 78 -11.37 -5.03 -13.88
N MET A 79 -11.98 -6.11 -13.43
CA MET A 79 -11.98 -6.51 -12.03
C MET A 79 -10.66 -7.20 -11.68
N VAL A 80 -10.03 -6.74 -10.60
CA VAL A 80 -8.75 -7.25 -10.11
C VAL A 80 -8.80 -7.52 -8.61
N LEU A 81 -8.00 -8.48 -8.17
CA LEU A 81 -7.77 -8.77 -6.74
C LEU A 81 -6.45 -8.15 -6.31
N ILE A 82 -6.47 -7.38 -5.23
CA ILE A 82 -5.29 -6.67 -4.72
C ILE A 82 -4.90 -7.23 -3.36
N ARG A 83 -3.59 -7.39 -3.16
CA ARG A 83 -2.98 -7.66 -1.86
C ARG A 83 -2.22 -6.45 -1.34
N GLY A 84 -2.07 -6.34 -0.03
CA GLY A 84 -1.17 -5.36 0.59
C GLY A 84 0.29 -5.62 0.22
N GLY A 85 1.07 -4.54 0.12
CA GLY A 85 2.50 -4.62 -0.18
C GLY A 85 3.01 -3.35 -0.84
N ARG A 86 3.98 -2.68 -0.21
CA ARG A 86 4.63 -1.50 -0.81
C ARG A 86 5.82 -1.96 -1.65
N VAL A 87 5.88 -1.49 -2.90
CA VAL A 87 7.08 -1.60 -3.73
C VAL A 87 8.05 -0.49 -3.31
N LYS A 88 9.26 -0.86 -2.89
CA LYS A 88 10.27 0.08 -2.36
C LYS A 88 10.66 1.18 -3.38
N ASP A 89 10.72 0.80 -4.65
CA ASP A 89 11.13 1.66 -5.76
C ASP A 89 10.13 2.76 -6.09
N LEU A 90 8.84 2.53 -5.84
CA LEU A 90 7.78 3.47 -6.15
C LEU A 90 7.42 4.27 -4.88
N PRO A 91 7.13 5.57 -5.00
CA PRO A 91 6.74 6.40 -3.87
C PRO A 91 5.45 5.93 -3.21
#